data_AF-A0AAE1YHZ0-F1
#
_entry.id   AF-A0AAE1YHZ0-F1
#
_cell.length_a   1.000
_cell.length_b   1.000
_cell.length_c   1.000
_cell.angle_alpha   90.00
_cell.angle_beta   90.00
_cell.angle_gamma   90.00
#
_symmetry.space_group_name_H-M   'P 1'
#
loop_
_entity.id
_entity.type
_entity.pdbx_description
1 polymer ?
#
loop_
_entity_poly.entity_id
_entity_poly.type
_entity_poly.pdbx_seq_one_letter_code
_entity_poly.pdbx_strand_id
1 'polypeptide(L)'
;MTNQNVVVSDAKSGINMAITVAVSGFSTAAQKPPAVPGTYITISKKKLLQNLDINSGTRINAWVDSMRASSPTHIKSSPHLSDHDHNSWTMHHPSALDMFEQITNASKGKQIVMFLDYDGTLSPIVDDPDRAFMSDQMRATVRKLARYFPTAIVSGRCRDKVYSFVRLAELYYAGSHGMDIKGPSKGSKYKKGAEAVLFQPASEYLPMIDEVYKALLEVTKDTPGAKVENNKFCLSVHFRCVDEKKWSELAKQVGSVLEGYPNLRLTQGRKVLEIRPTIKWDKGKALEFLLESLGYANCTDVFPVYIGDDRTDEDAFKVLRERGQGFGILVSKTPKDTNASYSLQEPSEVMAFLRRLVEWKKLSLRRQFRIRRRLEEMKMSL
;
A
#
# COMPACT_ATOMS: atom_id res chain seq x y z
N MET A 1 40.00 -61.55 -38.60
CA MET A 1 40.38 -60.33 -39.35
C MET A 1 40.44 -59.17 -38.38
N THR A 2 41.68 -58.90 -37.92
CA THR A 2 42.29 -57.60 -37.52
C THR A 2 41.41 -56.34 -37.52
N ASN A 3 41.55 -55.37 -36.62
CA ASN A 3 42.36 -55.18 -35.41
C ASN A 3 41.84 -53.92 -34.69
N GLN A 4 42.09 -53.88 -33.38
CA GLN A 4 42.03 -52.71 -32.51
C GLN A 4 42.93 -51.56 -33.03
N ASN A 5 42.65 -50.31 -32.64
CA ASN A 5 43.58 -49.58 -31.77
C ASN A 5 43.03 -48.29 -31.16
N VAL A 6 43.52 -48.09 -29.94
CA VAL A 6 43.45 -46.97 -29.00
C VAL A 6 44.44 -45.88 -29.44
N VAL A 7 44.25 -44.63 -29.01
CA VAL A 7 45.25 -43.81 -28.25
C VAL A 7 44.89 -42.31 -28.21
N VAL A 8 45.09 -41.80 -27.00
CA VAL A 8 45.03 -40.45 -26.43
C VAL A 8 46.07 -39.50 -27.05
N SER A 9 45.78 -38.21 -27.19
CA SER A 9 46.56 -37.09 -26.60
C SER A 9 46.32 -35.71 -27.23
N ASP A 10 46.11 -34.75 -26.33
CA ASP A 10 46.64 -33.38 -26.23
C ASP A 10 46.52 -32.27 -27.30
N ALA A 11 46.31 -31.08 -26.70
CA ALA A 11 46.83 -29.75 -27.05
C ALA A 11 45.98 -28.78 -27.91
N LYS A 12 45.50 -27.76 -27.18
CA LYS A 12 45.40 -26.31 -27.51
C LYS A 12 45.68 -25.88 -28.96
N SER A 13 44.71 -25.20 -29.55
CA SER A 13 44.94 -24.03 -30.41
C SER A 13 43.67 -23.17 -30.43
N GLY A 14 43.80 -21.92 -30.02
CA GLY A 14 42.71 -20.94 -30.05
C GLY A 14 42.63 -20.26 -31.42
N ILE A 15 41.41 -19.99 -31.87
CA ILE A 15 41.13 -18.98 -32.89
C ILE A 15 39.86 -18.24 -32.48
N ASN A 16 40.03 -16.96 -32.14
CA ASN A 16 38.98 -15.96 -32.06
C ASN A 16 38.40 -15.72 -33.47
N MET A 17 37.09 -15.79 -33.62
CA MET A 17 36.39 -15.02 -34.67
C MET A 17 35.24 -14.24 -34.05
N ALA A 18 35.48 -12.93 -33.95
CA ALA A 18 34.45 -11.93 -33.76
C ALA A 18 33.68 -11.76 -35.07
N ILE A 19 32.35 -11.83 -35.02
CA ILE A 19 31.48 -11.41 -36.11
C ILE A 19 30.81 -10.12 -35.67
N THR A 20 31.28 -9.02 -36.26
CA THR A 20 30.66 -7.70 -36.21
C THR A 20 29.61 -7.61 -37.31
N VAL A 21 28.36 -7.36 -36.96
CA VAL A 21 27.38 -6.79 -37.90
C VAL A 21 26.73 -5.58 -37.23
N ALA A 22 26.99 -4.42 -37.80
CA ALA A 22 26.39 -3.16 -37.44
C ALA A 22 24.95 -3.07 -37.98
N VAL A 23 24.02 -2.58 -37.16
CA VAL A 23 22.79 -1.96 -37.66
C VAL A 23 22.52 -0.68 -36.89
N SER A 24 22.33 0.36 -37.68
CA SER A 24 22.02 1.76 -37.42
C SER A 24 21.01 2.04 -36.32
N GLY A 25 21.31 3.07 -35.54
CA GLY A 25 20.49 3.55 -34.44
C GLY A 25 19.38 4.52 -34.86
N PHE A 26 18.29 4.45 -34.08
CA PHE A 26 17.44 5.58 -33.73
C PHE A 26 16.95 5.29 -32.29
N SER A 27 17.60 5.93 -31.31
CA SER A 27 17.21 5.87 -29.90
C SER A 27 16.59 7.20 -29.50
N THR A 28 15.28 7.23 -29.29
CA THR A 28 14.63 8.34 -28.59
C THR A 28 14.90 8.18 -27.09
N ALA A 29 15.89 8.92 -26.61
CA ALA A 29 16.27 8.98 -25.21
C ALA A 29 15.10 9.46 -24.32
N ALA A 30 14.55 8.54 -23.52
CA ALA A 30 13.85 8.92 -22.31
C ALA A 30 14.90 9.30 -21.26
N GLN A 31 14.89 10.56 -20.83
CA GLN A 31 15.81 11.07 -19.81
C GLN A 31 15.62 10.31 -18.50
N LYS A 32 16.70 9.66 -18.06
CA LYS A 32 16.89 9.14 -16.70
C LYS A 32 17.09 10.35 -15.78
N PRO A 33 16.46 10.43 -14.60
CA PRO A 33 16.77 11.50 -13.65
C PRO A 33 18.25 11.42 -13.21
N PRO A 34 18.88 12.56 -12.91
CA PRO A 34 20.32 12.62 -12.68
C PRO A 34 20.71 11.91 -11.38
N ALA A 35 21.79 11.14 -11.45
CA ALA A 35 22.52 10.68 -10.27
C ALA A 35 23.55 11.75 -9.90
N VAL A 36 23.54 12.23 -8.65
CA VAL A 36 24.55 13.17 -8.11
C VAL A 36 24.71 12.92 -6.59
N PRO A 37 25.81 13.37 -5.96
CA PRO A 37 26.89 12.53 -5.46
C PRO A 37 26.81 12.34 -3.94
N GLY A 38 27.40 11.25 -3.47
CA GLY A 38 27.44 10.92 -2.06
C GLY A 38 28.25 11.91 -1.22
N THR A 39 27.61 12.46 -0.20
CA THR A 39 28.21 12.78 1.09
C THR A 39 27.25 12.30 2.17
N TYR A 40 27.54 11.11 2.67
CA TYR A 40 26.79 10.42 3.70
C TYR A 40 27.00 11.13 5.04
N ILE A 41 25.94 11.71 5.61
CA ILE A 41 25.82 11.78 7.07
C ILE A 41 25.09 10.51 7.49
N THR A 42 25.88 9.50 7.82
CA THR A 42 25.43 8.20 8.30
C THR A 42 24.83 8.39 9.71
N ILE A 43 23.54 8.69 9.81
CA ILE A 43 22.82 8.41 11.05
C ILE A 43 22.72 6.88 11.13
N SER A 44 23.44 6.32 12.10
CA SER A 44 23.67 4.88 12.26
C SER A 44 22.36 4.08 12.13
N LYS A 45 22.26 3.29 11.05
CA LYS A 45 21.32 2.16 10.92
C LYS A 45 21.71 1.08 11.92
N LYS A 46 21.40 1.28 13.20
CA LYS A 46 21.54 0.25 14.24
C LYS A 46 20.61 0.46 15.43
N LYS A 47 19.30 0.56 15.17
CA LYS A 47 18.20 0.17 16.08
C LYS A 47 16.87 0.60 15.47
N LEU A 48 16.25 -0.23 14.62
CA LEU A 48 14.79 -0.32 14.51
C LEU A 48 14.36 -1.53 13.65
N LEU A 49 15.10 -2.63 13.75
CA LEU A 49 14.64 -3.94 13.31
C LEU A 49 14.57 -4.80 14.57
N GLN A 50 13.37 -4.98 15.09
CA GLN A 50 13.09 -6.08 16.01
C GLN A 50 11.69 -6.59 15.72
N ASN A 51 11.61 -7.83 15.25
CA ASN A 51 10.57 -8.73 15.71
C ASN A 51 10.62 -8.66 17.24
N LEU A 52 9.59 -8.11 17.86
CA LEU A 52 9.59 -7.80 19.28
C LEU A 52 9.09 -9.03 20.06
N ASP A 53 10.02 -9.92 20.40
CA ASP A 53 9.81 -10.89 21.47
C ASP A 53 9.67 -10.15 22.82
N ILE A 54 8.60 -10.48 23.51
CA ILE A 54 8.13 -9.85 24.75
C ILE A 54 8.88 -10.50 25.92
N ASN A 55 9.99 -9.91 26.39
CA ASN A 55 10.56 -10.23 27.71
C ASN A 55 11.57 -9.16 28.17
N SER A 56 11.09 -8.13 28.90
CA SER A 56 11.81 -7.30 29.91
C SER A 56 11.17 -5.92 30.14
N GLY A 57 11.17 -5.44 31.40
CA GLY A 57 10.57 -4.17 31.84
C GLY A 57 11.07 -2.90 31.13
N THR A 58 12.32 -2.89 30.66
CA THR A 58 12.91 -1.75 29.92
C THR A 58 12.31 -1.58 28.52
N ARG A 59 11.82 -2.67 27.88
CA ARG A 59 11.16 -2.61 26.57
C ARG A 59 9.74 -2.07 26.65
N ILE A 60 9.05 -2.27 27.77
CA ILE A 60 7.67 -1.77 27.98
C ILE A 60 7.64 -0.25 27.97
N ASN A 61 8.62 0.42 28.58
CA ASN A 61 8.71 1.89 28.54
C ASN A 61 8.96 2.40 27.12
N ALA A 62 9.91 1.81 26.38
CA ALA A 62 10.15 2.14 24.98
C ALA A 62 8.90 1.90 24.10
N TRP A 63 8.10 0.89 24.46
CA TRP A 63 6.85 0.58 23.78
C TRP A 63 5.74 1.58 24.10
N VAL A 64 5.59 1.99 25.36
CA VAL A 64 4.69 3.09 25.77
C VAL A 64 5.10 4.42 25.11
N ASP A 65 6.39 4.69 24.99
CA ASP A 65 6.89 5.86 24.27
C ASP A 65 6.56 5.79 22.77
N SER A 66 6.64 4.61 22.16
CA SER A 66 6.12 4.38 20.81
C SER A 66 4.61 4.61 20.72
N MET A 67 3.84 4.18 21.73
CA MET A 67 2.39 4.44 21.80
C MET A 67 2.09 5.93 21.88
N ARG A 68 2.85 6.70 22.67
CA ARG A 68 2.78 8.16 22.72
C ARG A 68 3.09 8.79 21.37
N ALA A 69 4.15 8.36 20.69
CA ALA A 69 4.52 8.90 19.38
C ALA A 69 3.45 8.64 18.30
N SER A 70 2.68 7.56 18.43
CA SER A 70 1.55 7.23 17.55
C SER A 70 0.24 7.96 17.89
N SER A 71 0.22 8.78 18.93
CA SER A 71 -0.95 9.51 19.43
C SER A 71 -1.14 10.86 18.70
N PRO A 72 -2.31 11.12 18.09
CA PRO A 72 -2.60 12.44 17.50
C PRO A 72 -2.60 13.58 18.53
N THR A 73 -2.90 13.26 19.80
CA THR A 73 -3.05 14.25 20.88
C THR A 73 -1.71 14.81 21.37
N HIS A 74 -0.59 14.13 21.06
CA HIS A 74 0.76 14.54 21.45
C HIS A 74 1.55 15.21 20.31
N ILE A 75 0.88 15.61 19.23
CA ILE A 75 1.48 16.41 18.14
C ILE A 75 1.89 17.81 18.63
N LYS A 76 1.44 18.25 19.82
CA LYS A 76 1.92 19.49 20.45
C LYS A 76 3.39 19.45 20.91
N SER A 77 4.08 18.31 20.84
CA SER A 77 5.49 18.23 21.25
C SER A 77 6.36 17.25 20.45
N SER A 78 6.04 16.99 19.17
CA SER A 78 7.12 16.58 18.26
C SER A 78 8.12 17.75 18.19
N PRO A 79 9.44 17.50 18.12
CA PRO A 79 10.35 18.59 17.82
C PRO A 79 9.85 19.21 16.52
N HIS A 80 9.52 20.50 16.55
CA HIS A 80 9.27 21.24 15.33
C HIS A 80 10.47 20.95 14.44
N LEU A 81 10.28 20.13 13.41
CA LEU A 81 11.24 20.03 12.34
C LEU A 81 11.51 21.46 11.91
N SER A 82 12.79 21.81 11.81
CA SER A 82 13.14 23.15 11.37
C SER A 82 12.46 23.42 10.04
N ASP A 83 12.11 24.67 9.73
CA ASP A 83 11.50 25.00 8.43
C ASP A 83 12.34 24.46 7.26
N HIS A 84 13.65 24.33 7.47
CA HIS A 84 14.59 23.68 6.56
C HIS A 84 14.31 22.18 6.34
N ASP A 85 14.06 21.41 7.40
CA ASP A 85 13.74 19.98 7.29
C ASP A 85 12.37 19.74 6.64
N HIS A 86 11.40 20.61 6.93
CA HIS A 86 10.08 20.56 6.30
C HIS A 86 10.17 20.90 4.80
N ASN A 87 10.94 21.92 4.43
CA ASN A 87 11.18 22.28 3.03
C ASN A 87 11.92 21.17 2.29
N SER A 88 12.95 20.59 2.90
CA SER A 88 13.67 19.44 2.33
C SER A 88 12.74 18.26 2.11
N TRP A 89 11.89 17.92 3.08
CA TRP A 89 10.91 16.84 2.95
C TRP A 89 9.92 17.10 1.81
N THR A 90 9.42 18.33 1.70
CA THR A 90 8.47 18.73 0.65
C THR A 90 9.10 18.68 -0.75
N MET A 91 10.42 18.94 -0.88
CA MET A 91 11.12 18.74 -2.15
C MET A 91 11.19 17.27 -2.56
N HIS A 92 11.34 16.35 -1.60
CA HIS A 92 11.42 14.91 -1.87
C HIS A 92 10.04 14.26 -2.06
N HIS A 93 9.01 14.80 -1.41
CA HIS A 93 7.63 14.30 -1.44
C HIS A 93 6.64 15.42 -1.76
N PRO A 94 6.74 16.03 -2.97
CA PRO A 94 5.90 17.17 -3.33
C PRO A 94 4.42 16.80 -3.38
N SER A 95 3.57 17.82 -3.27
CA SER A 95 2.12 17.66 -3.37
C SER A 95 1.72 16.99 -4.69
N ALA A 96 0.93 15.91 -4.61
CA ALA A 96 0.41 15.23 -5.80
C ALA A 96 -0.56 16.12 -6.61
N LEU A 97 -1.17 17.13 -5.98
CA LEU A 97 -1.98 18.13 -6.66
C LEU A 97 -1.13 19.09 -7.50
N ASP A 98 0.01 19.52 -6.97
CA ASP A 98 0.93 20.42 -7.67
C ASP A 98 1.64 19.67 -8.81
N MET A 99 1.98 18.40 -8.58
CA MET A 99 2.66 17.54 -9.54
C MET A 99 1.71 16.81 -10.49
N PHE A 100 0.42 17.16 -10.50
CA PHE A 100 -0.61 16.43 -11.23
C PHE A 100 -0.33 16.30 -12.74
N GLU A 101 0.18 17.34 -13.39
CA GLU A 101 0.53 17.30 -14.81
C GLU A 101 1.70 16.33 -15.08
N GLN A 102 2.69 16.29 -14.19
CA GLN A 102 3.81 15.36 -14.31
C GLN A 102 3.34 13.91 -14.12
N ILE A 103 2.51 13.68 -13.10
CA ILE A 103 1.85 12.41 -12.81
C ILE A 103 1.08 11.89 -14.03
N THR A 104 0.21 12.72 -14.59
CA THR A 104 -0.62 12.32 -15.73
C THR A 104 0.22 12.13 -17.00
N ASN A 105 1.27 12.91 -17.20
CA ASN A 105 2.23 12.70 -18.28
C ASN A 105 2.97 11.36 -18.15
N ALA A 106 3.45 10.99 -16.96
CA ALA A 106 4.11 9.71 -16.71
C ALA A 106 3.20 8.49 -16.90
N SER A 107 1.89 8.69 -16.75
CA SER A 107 0.86 7.66 -16.97
C SER A 107 0.40 7.50 -18.43
N LYS A 108 0.87 8.36 -19.35
CA LYS A 108 0.42 8.34 -20.76
C LYS A 108 0.68 6.97 -21.40
N GLY A 109 -0.31 6.47 -22.12
CA GLY A 109 -0.26 5.17 -22.79
C GLY A 109 -0.42 3.96 -21.86
N LYS A 110 -0.55 4.17 -20.54
CA LYS A 110 -0.67 3.11 -19.54
C LYS A 110 -2.08 3.06 -18.92
N GLN A 111 -2.50 1.89 -18.47
CA GLN A 111 -3.68 1.72 -17.65
C GLN A 111 -3.36 2.08 -16.20
N ILE A 112 -3.96 3.14 -15.70
CA ILE A 112 -3.88 3.46 -14.27
C ILE A 112 -4.75 2.48 -13.49
N VAL A 113 -4.20 1.93 -12.39
CA VAL A 113 -4.92 1.10 -11.41
C VAL A 113 -4.82 1.79 -10.05
N MET A 114 -5.97 2.04 -9.41
CA MET A 114 -6.04 2.79 -8.16
C MET A 114 -6.14 1.84 -6.96
N PHE A 115 -5.30 2.07 -5.97
CA PHE A 115 -5.36 1.41 -4.66
C PHE A 115 -5.53 2.48 -3.60
N LEU A 116 -6.60 2.38 -2.82
CA LEU A 116 -6.98 3.42 -1.87
C LEU A 116 -7.10 2.79 -0.49
N ASP A 117 -6.30 3.27 0.45
CA ASP A 117 -6.56 3.02 1.86
C ASP A 117 -7.84 3.72 2.32
N TYR A 118 -8.37 3.32 3.48
CA TYR A 118 -9.65 3.81 3.99
C TYR A 118 -9.50 4.86 5.11
N ASP A 119 -9.03 4.46 6.28
CA ASP A 119 -8.98 5.31 7.47
C ASP A 119 -7.83 6.31 7.37
N GLY A 120 -8.08 7.60 7.56
CA GLY A 120 -7.06 8.64 7.34
C GLY A 120 -6.82 9.01 5.87
N THR A 121 -7.33 8.21 4.93
CA THR A 121 -7.20 8.44 3.48
C THR A 121 -8.51 8.86 2.83
N LEU A 122 -9.53 7.98 2.84
CA LEU A 122 -10.84 8.26 2.27
C LEU A 122 -11.87 8.74 3.31
N SER A 123 -11.60 8.47 4.57
CA SER A 123 -12.36 8.93 5.74
C SER A 123 -11.40 9.60 6.73
N PRO A 124 -11.81 10.66 7.44
CA PRO A 124 -10.99 11.20 8.52
C PRO A 124 -10.77 10.15 9.63
N ILE A 125 -9.68 10.31 10.38
CA ILE A 125 -9.43 9.56 11.61
C ILE A 125 -10.38 10.09 12.68
N VAL A 126 -11.17 9.19 13.27
CA VAL A 126 -12.13 9.48 14.33
C VAL A 126 -11.81 8.66 15.57
N ASP A 127 -12.40 9.02 16.72
CA ASP A 127 -12.15 8.31 17.98
C ASP A 127 -12.89 6.98 18.06
N ASP A 128 -14.14 6.95 17.63
CA ASP A 128 -14.90 5.71 17.50
C ASP A 128 -14.71 5.13 16.09
N PRO A 129 -14.00 3.99 15.93
CA PRO A 129 -13.78 3.38 14.63
C PRO A 129 -15.08 2.97 13.93
N ASP A 130 -16.22 2.83 14.63
CA ASP A 130 -17.52 2.54 14.00
C ASP A 130 -18.16 3.78 13.34
N ARG A 131 -17.60 4.97 13.58
CA ARG A 131 -18.08 6.25 13.05
C ARG A 131 -17.18 6.85 11.97
N ALA A 132 -16.21 6.09 11.47
CA ALA A 132 -15.30 6.49 10.40
C ALA A 132 -16.01 6.47 9.04
N PHE A 133 -17.07 7.26 8.87
CA PHE A 133 -17.90 7.24 7.69
C PHE A 133 -17.27 8.02 6.52
N MET A 134 -17.26 7.40 5.34
CA MET A 134 -17.00 8.08 4.08
C MET A 134 -18.14 9.06 3.76
N SER A 135 -17.79 10.31 3.46
CA SER A 135 -18.77 11.31 3.01
C SER A 135 -19.41 10.93 1.67
N ASP A 136 -20.64 11.37 1.43
CA ASP A 136 -21.34 11.10 0.16
C ASP A 136 -20.60 11.69 -1.05
N GLN A 137 -19.92 12.82 -0.85
CA GLN A 137 -19.10 13.45 -1.86
C GLN A 137 -17.86 12.60 -2.22
N MET A 138 -17.19 12.02 -1.22
CA MET A 138 -16.07 11.12 -1.45
C MET A 138 -16.56 9.83 -2.14
N ARG A 139 -17.67 9.25 -1.66
CA ARG A 139 -18.30 8.06 -2.26
C ARG A 139 -18.65 8.26 -3.72
N ALA A 140 -19.26 9.41 -4.05
CA ALA A 140 -19.58 9.77 -5.43
C ALA A 140 -18.33 9.98 -6.29
N THR A 141 -17.24 10.49 -5.69
CA THR A 141 -15.94 10.67 -6.37
C THR A 141 -15.31 9.32 -6.69
N VAL A 142 -15.21 8.41 -5.72
CA VAL A 142 -14.66 7.05 -5.91
C VAL A 142 -15.51 6.25 -6.91
N ARG A 143 -16.84 6.36 -6.85
CA ARG A 143 -17.74 5.76 -7.86
C ARG A 143 -17.43 6.24 -9.28
N LYS A 144 -17.20 7.55 -9.46
CA LYS A 144 -16.84 8.12 -10.77
C LYS A 144 -15.46 7.65 -11.21
N LEU A 145 -14.49 7.58 -10.29
CA LEU A 145 -13.14 7.07 -10.52
C LEU A 145 -13.16 5.63 -11.06
N ALA A 146 -13.93 4.75 -10.41
CA ALA A 146 -14.05 3.34 -10.77
C ALA A 146 -14.62 3.10 -12.19
N ARG A 147 -15.32 4.08 -12.77
CA ARG A 147 -15.77 4.02 -14.16
C ARG A 147 -14.63 4.18 -15.16
N TYR A 148 -13.50 4.74 -14.75
CA TYR A 148 -12.37 5.06 -15.62
C TYR A 148 -11.12 4.24 -15.31
N PHE A 149 -10.98 3.79 -14.07
CA PHE A 149 -9.81 3.07 -13.59
C PHE A 149 -10.25 1.87 -12.73
N PRO A 150 -9.65 0.67 -12.91
CA PRO A 150 -9.76 -0.39 -11.91
C PRO A 150 -9.36 0.18 -10.54
N THR A 151 -10.19 -0.04 -9.54
CA THR A 151 -10.05 0.58 -8.22
C THR A 151 -10.25 -0.46 -7.13
N ALA A 152 -9.32 -0.49 -6.18
CA ALA A 152 -9.35 -1.34 -5.00
C ALA A 152 -9.32 -0.51 -3.71
N ILE A 153 -10.14 -0.90 -2.74
CA ILE A 153 -10.01 -0.44 -1.35
C ILE A 153 -9.14 -1.43 -0.60
N VAL A 154 -8.07 -0.96 0.05
CA VAL A 154 -7.13 -1.79 0.82
C VAL A 154 -7.12 -1.31 2.26
N SER A 155 -7.67 -2.09 3.19
CA SER A 155 -7.90 -1.63 4.56
C SER A 155 -7.45 -2.65 5.60
N GLY A 156 -7.06 -2.17 6.78
CA GLY A 156 -6.87 -3.01 7.96
C GLY A 156 -8.16 -3.60 8.53
N ARG A 157 -9.30 -2.95 8.27
CA ARG A 157 -10.63 -3.42 8.68
C ARG A 157 -11.02 -4.70 7.97
N CYS A 158 -11.89 -5.51 8.58
CA CYS A 158 -12.50 -6.61 7.84
C CYS A 158 -13.26 -6.10 6.60
N ARG A 159 -13.28 -6.95 5.57
CA ARG A 159 -13.84 -6.63 4.27
C ARG A 159 -15.29 -6.16 4.34
N ASP A 160 -16.11 -6.83 5.15
CA ASP A 160 -17.54 -6.52 5.25
C ASP A 160 -17.78 -5.17 5.93
N LYS A 161 -16.96 -4.82 6.94
CA LYS A 161 -17.03 -3.52 7.62
C LYS A 161 -16.63 -2.37 6.71
N VAL A 162 -15.49 -2.46 6.03
CA VAL A 162 -15.08 -1.40 5.09
C VAL A 162 -16.06 -1.30 3.90
N TYR A 163 -16.62 -2.42 3.45
CA TYR A 163 -17.69 -2.42 2.45
C TYR A 163 -18.94 -1.69 2.97
N SER A 164 -19.35 -1.91 4.22
CA SER A 164 -20.52 -1.24 4.81
C SER A 164 -20.39 0.27 4.86
N PHE A 165 -19.16 0.80 4.96
CA PHE A 165 -18.89 2.22 4.88
C PHE A 165 -18.85 2.74 3.44
N VAL A 166 -18.15 2.03 2.53
CA VAL A 166 -17.92 2.47 1.15
C VAL A 166 -19.14 2.25 0.25
N ARG A 167 -19.82 1.10 0.36
CA ARG A 167 -21.03 0.69 -0.39
C ARG A 167 -20.93 0.88 -1.91
N LEU A 168 -19.85 0.38 -2.51
CA LEU A 168 -19.61 0.40 -3.96
C LEU A 168 -19.27 -1.02 -4.45
N ALA A 169 -20.26 -1.74 -4.98
CA ALA A 169 -20.12 -3.14 -5.39
C ALA A 169 -19.22 -3.35 -6.62
N GLU A 170 -18.88 -2.27 -7.33
CA GLU A 170 -17.99 -2.25 -8.50
C GLU A 170 -16.50 -2.23 -8.16
N LEU A 171 -16.12 -2.10 -6.89
CA LEU A 171 -14.73 -2.05 -6.44
C LEU A 171 -14.19 -3.44 -6.06
N TYR A 172 -12.87 -3.55 -6.06
CA TYR A 172 -12.16 -4.60 -5.34
C TYR A 172 -12.03 -4.20 -3.86
N TYR A 173 -12.11 -5.16 -2.96
CA TYR A 173 -11.92 -4.94 -1.53
C TYR A 173 -10.90 -5.91 -0.99
N ALA A 174 -9.87 -5.39 -0.37
CA ALA A 174 -8.83 -6.11 0.36
C ALA A 174 -8.94 -5.70 1.84
N GLY A 175 -9.66 -6.50 2.61
CA GLY A 175 -9.81 -6.32 4.06
C GLY A 175 -8.71 -7.04 4.83
N SER A 176 -8.66 -6.80 6.14
CA SER A 176 -7.74 -7.46 7.08
C SER A 176 -6.28 -7.33 6.65
N HIS A 177 -5.87 -6.10 6.27
CA HIS A 177 -4.54 -5.82 5.71
C HIS A 177 -4.23 -6.60 4.43
N GLY A 178 -5.27 -6.93 3.67
CA GLY A 178 -5.19 -7.68 2.42
C GLY A 178 -5.28 -9.19 2.55
N MET A 179 -5.58 -9.73 3.73
CA MET A 179 -5.82 -11.18 3.93
C MET A 179 -7.25 -11.62 3.57
N ASP A 180 -8.16 -10.70 3.27
CA ASP A 180 -9.49 -11.02 2.72
C ASP A 180 -9.77 -10.19 1.47
N ILE A 181 -9.43 -10.71 0.30
CA ILE A 181 -9.59 -10.02 -0.98
C ILE A 181 -10.81 -10.56 -1.71
N LYS A 182 -11.66 -9.65 -2.19
CA LYS A 182 -12.79 -9.96 -3.08
C LYS A 182 -12.87 -8.96 -4.22
N GLY A 183 -13.09 -9.46 -5.43
CA GLY A 183 -13.42 -8.65 -6.59
C GLY A 183 -14.90 -8.22 -6.63
N PRO A 184 -15.25 -7.36 -7.58
CA PRO A 184 -16.63 -6.88 -7.74
C PRO A 184 -17.59 -8.03 -8.07
N SER A 185 -18.80 -7.96 -7.52
CA SER A 185 -19.81 -9.03 -7.63
C SER A 185 -20.51 -9.07 -8.99
N LYS A 186 -20.55 -7.93 -9.70
CA LYS A 186 -20.95 -7.84 -11.10
C LYS A 186 -19.68 -7.63 -11.91
N GLY A 187 -19.49 -8.38 -12.99
CA GLY A 187 -18.24 -8.41 -13.75
C GLY A 187 -17.61 -7.03 -13.97
N SER A 188 -16.29 -6.93 -13.81
CA SER A 188 -15.55 -5.71 -14.10
C SER A 188 -15.19 -5.68 -15.58
N LYS A 189 -15.45 -4.56 -16.26
CA LYS A 189 -15.00 -4.34 -17.64
C LYS A 189 -13.47 -4.36 -17.81
N TYR A 190 -12.73 -4.37 -16.70
CA TYR A 190 -11.27 -4.41 -16.67
C TYR A 190 -10.71 -5.80 -16.42
N LYS A 191 -11.56 -6.82 -16.24
CA LYS A 191 -11.08 -8.20 -16.15
C LYS A 191 -10.68 -8.71 -17.52
N LYS A 192 -9.46 -9.26 -17.62
CA LYS A 192 -9.00 -10.07 -18.76
C LYS A 192 -9.34 -11.57 -18.61
N GLY A 193 -10.23 -11.95 -17.68
CA GLY A 193 -10.60 -13.35 -17.39
C GLY A 193 -11.93 -13.51 -16.62
N ALA A 194 -12.46 -14.74 -16.58
CA ALA A 194 -13.83 -15.04 -16.13
C ALA A 194 -13.98 -15.35 -14.62
N GLU A 195 -12.89 -15.60 -13.88
CA GLU A 195 -13.00 -16.08 -12.50
C GLU A 195 -13.34 -14.97 -11.49
N ALA A 196 -14.14 -15.33 -10.49
CA ALA A 196 -14.40 -14.50 -9.32
C ALA A 196 -13.11 -14.40 -8.49
N VAL A 197 -12.67 -13.17 -8.21
CA VAL A 197 -11.49 -12.96 -7.36
C VAL A 197 -11.94 -13.13 -5.91
N LEU A 198 -11.48 -14.20 -5.25
CA LEU A 198 -11.57 -14.42 -3.81
C LEU A 198 -10.22 -14.96 -3.36
N PHE A 199 -9.61 -14.34 -2.36
CA PHE A 199 -8.31 -14.77 -1.86
C PHE A 199 -8.19 -14.54 -0.36
N GLN A 200 -7.87 -15.62 0.37
CA GLN A 200 -7.84 -15.68 1.82
C GLN A 200 -6.66 -16.55 2.29
N PRO A 201 -5.42 -16.03 2.27
CA PRO A 201 -4.21 -16.83 2.50
C PRO A 201 -4.08 -17.29 3.96
N ALA A 202 -4.85 -16.70 4.87
CA ALA A 202 -4.81 -16.98 6.30
C ALA A 202 -6.01 -17.80 6.80
N SER A 203 -6.74 -18.49 5.90
CA SER A 203 -7.98 -19.22 6.24
C SER A 203 -7.80 -20.24 7.36
N GLU A 204 -6.66 -20.92 7.41
CA GLU A 204 -6.32 -21.90 8.46
C GLU A 204 -6.21 -21.29 9.87
N TYR A 205 -6.01 -19.98 9.99
CA TYR A 205 -5.86 -19.29 11.26
C TYR A 205 -7.19 -18.85 11.89
N LEU A 206 -8.32 -18.96 11.18
CA LEU A 206 -9.61 -18.47 11.68
C LEU A 206 -10.01 -19.06 13.05
N PRO A 207 -9.88 -20.37 13.31
CA PRO A 207 -10.23 -20.93 14.62
C PRO A 207 -9.36 -20.33 15.75
N MET A 208 -8.06 -20.16 15.50
CA MET A 208 -7.12 -19.56 16.45
C MET A 208 -7.44 -18.08 16.69
N ILE A 209 -7.78 -17.32 15.65
CA ILE A 209 -8.18 -15.92 15.78
C ILE A 209 -9.44 -15.78 16.63
N ASP A 210 -10.43 -16.65 16.44
CA ASP A 210 -11.66 -16.63 17.25
C ASP A 210 -11.42 -17.02 18.72
N GLU A 211 -10.48 -17.94 18.98
CA GLU A 211 -10.05 -18.28 20.34
C GLU A 211 -9.37 -17.10 21.02
N VAL A 212 -8.37 -16.50 20.37
CA VAL A 212 -7.64 -15.33 20.89
C VAL A 212 -8.56 -14.13 21.07
N TYR A 213 -9.55 -13.94 20.19
CA TYR A 213 -10.55 -12.89 20.34
C TYR A 213 -11.31 -13.00 21.67
N LYS A 214 -11.76 -14.21 22.03
CA LYS A 214 -12.45 -14.45 23.32
C LYS A 214 -11.53 -14.22 24.50
N ALA A 215 -10.27 -14.67 24.42
CA ALA A 215 -9.27 -14.42 25.46
C ALA A 215 -9.00 -12.92 25.64
N LEU A 216 -8.87 -12.17 24.55
CA LEU A 216 -8.68 -10.72 24.58
C LEU A 216 -9.88 -9.99 25.19
N LEU A 217 -11.13 -10.41 24.87
CA LEU A 217 -12.32 -9.85 25.50
C LEU A 217 -12.30 -10.03 27.02
N GLU A 218 -11.91 -11.21 27.49
CA GLU A 218 -11.85 -11.52 28.92
C GLU A 218 -10.78 -10.70 29.65
N VAL A 219 -9.56 -10.61 29.12
CA VAL A 219 -8.47 -9.87 29.81
C VAL A 219 -8.64 -8.36 29.76
N THR A 220 -9.40 -7.84 28.79
CA THR A 220 -9.60 -6.38 28.62
C THR A 220 -10.89 -5.86 29.27
N LYS A 221 -11.77 -6.73 29.77
CA LYS A 221 -13.10 -6.37 30.30
C LYS A 221 -13.07 -5.30 31.40
N ASP A 222 -12.05 -5.33 32.26
CA ASP A 222 -11.90 -4.43 33.42
C ASP A 222 -11.03 -3.19 33.10
N THR A 223 -10.75 -2.93 31.82
CA THR A 223 -10.02 -1.76 31.34
C THR A 223 -10.97 -0.77 30.66
N PRO A 224 -11.51 0.25 31.38
CA PRO A 224 -12.40 1.24 30.80
C PRO A 224 -11.80 1.90 29.56
N GLY A 225 -12.58 1.95 28.48
CA GLY A 225 -12.19 2.54 27.19
C GLY A 225 -11.43 1.61 26.25
N ALA A 226 -11.04 0.40 26.68
CA ALA A 226 -10.47 -0.60 25.79
C ALA A 226 -11.58 -1.24 24.95
N LYS A 227 -11.30 -1.50 23.67
CA LYS A 227 -12.25 -2.17 22.76
C LYS A 227 -11.52 -3.19 21.91
N VAL A 228 -11.98 -4.43 21.95
CA VAL A 228 -11.47 -5.51 21.09
C VAL A 228 -12.36 -5.63 19.86
N GLU A 229 -11.76 -5.60 18.68
CA GLU A 229 -12.42 -5.73 17.39
C GLU A 229 -11.90 -6.96 16.65
N ASN A 230 -12.83 -7.80 16.17
CA ASN A 230 -12.51 -8.91 15.29
C ASN A 230 -12.59 -8.46 13.82
N ASN A 231 -11.41 -8.32 13.20
CA ASN A 231 -11.24 -7.98 11.79
C ASN A 231 -11.05 -9.24 10.91
N LYS A 232 -11.60 -10.39 11.30
CA LYS A 232 -11.58 -11.70 10.63
C LYS A 232 -10.21 -12.40 10.61
N PHE A 233 -9.21 -11.81 9.97
CA PHE A 233 -7.82 -12.32 9.95
C PHE A 233 -6.87 -11.47 10.79
N CYS A 234 -7.42 -10.54 11.56
CA CYS A 234 -6.70 -9.61 12.42
C CYS A 234 -7.59 -9.32 13.62
N LEU A 235 -6.99 -9.13 14.79
CA LEU A 235 -7.67 -8.58 15.96
C LEU A 235 -7.07 -7.23 16.29
N SER A 236 -7.89 -6.31 16.78
CA SER A 236 -7.47 -4.97 17.14
C SER A 236 -7.92 -4.66 18.56
N VAL A 237 -6.97 -4.33 19.44
CA VAL A 237 -7.26 -3.81 20.78
C VAL A 237 -7.04 -2.30 20.74
N HIS A 238 -8.13 -1.56 20.65
CA HIS A 238 -8.12 -0.10 20.65
C HIS A 238 -7.94 0.39 22.08
N PHE A 239 -6.98 1.29 22.28
CA PHE A 239 -6.67 1.87 23.59
C PHE A 239 -6.76 3.40 23.58
N ARG A 240 -7.38 3.97 22.54
CA ARG A 240 -7.48 5.42 22.38
C ARG A 240 -8.24 6.10 23.52
N CYS A 241 -9.29 5.45 24.01
CA CYS A 241 -10.14 5.94 25.09
C CYS A 241 -9.71 5.41 26.47
N VAL A 242 -8.57 4.71 26.55
CA VAL A 242 -8.01 4.19 27.80
C VAL A 242 -7.13 5.27 28.42
N ASP A 243 -7.22 5.43 29.74
CA ASP A 243 -6.30 6.29 30.51
C ASP A 243 -4.84 5.90 30.21
N GLU A 244 -4.01 6.88 29.87
CA GLU A 244 -2.61 6.67 29.52
C GLU A 244 -1.83 5.89 30.59
N LYS A 245 -2.17 6.07 31.87
CA LYS A 245 -1.55 5.34 32.98
C LYS A 245 -1.75 3.82 32.89
N LYS A 246 -2.82 3.38 32.21
CA LYS A 246 -3.17 1.97 32.02
C LYS A 246 -2.65 1.38 30.71
N TRP A 247 -2.05 2.17 29.81
CA TRP A 247 -1.58 1.65 28.52
C TRP A 247 -0.54 0.54 28.68
N SER A 248 0.43 0.73 29.58
CA SER A 248 1.46 -0.26 29.89
C SER A 248 0.87 -1.58 30.39
N GLU A 249 -0.12 -1.50 31.27
CA GLU A 249 -0.80 -2.65 31.85
C GLU A 249 -1.62 -3.40 30.80
N LEU A 250 -2.48 -2.69 30.05
CA LEU A 250 -3.27 -3.27 28.96
C LEU A 250 -2.39 -3.99 27.95
N ALA A 251 -1.28 -3.36 27.59
CA ALA A 251 -0.40 -3.90 26.56
C ALA A 251 0.36 -5.15 27.05
N LYS A 252 0.67 -5.25 28.36
CA LYS A 252 1.14 -6.51 28.97
C LYS A 252 0.07 -7.59 28.97
N GLN A 253 -1.17 -7.26 29.34
CA GLN A 253 -2.29 -8.22 29.32
C GLN A 253 -2.49 -8.82 27.92
N VAL A 254 -2.49 -7.98 26.88
CA VAL A 254 -2.55 -8.41 25.48
C VAL A 254 -1.34 -9.26 25.11
N GLY A 255 -0.14 -8.87 25.51
CA GLY A 255 1.09 -9.62 25.28
C GLY A 255 1.06 -11.03 25.89
N SER A 256 0.60 -11.16 27.13
CA SER A 256 0.51 -12.45 27.83
C SER A 256 -0.49 -13.41 27.20
N VAL A 257 -1.59 -12.91 26.62
CA VAL A 257 -2.50 -13.76 25.82
C VAL A 257 -1.73 -14.41 24.66
N LEU A 258 -0.81 -13.68 24.03
CA LEU A 258 -0.10 -14.16 22.83
C LEU A 258 1.07 -15.09 23.13
N GLU A 259 1.50 -15.25 24.38
CA GLU A 259 2.56 -16.20 24.76
C GLU A 259 2.21 -17.65 24.38
N GLY A 260 0.91 -18.00 24.38
CA GLY A 260 0.41 -19.30 23.92
C GLY A 260 0.27 -19.45 22.40
N TYR A 261 0.51 -18.40 21.61
CA TYR A 261 0.20 -18.35 20.17
C TYR A 261 1.40 -17.86 19.35
N PRO A 262 2.48 -18.66 19.21
CA PRO A 262 3.70 -18.24 18.50
C PRO A 262 3.50 -17.93 17.01
N ASN A 263 2.39 -18.40 16.43
CA ASN A 263 2.04 -18.13 15.04
C ASN A 263 1.28 -16.82 14.85
N LEU A 264 1.08 -16.04 15.92
CA LEU A 264 0.54 -14.69 15.87
C LEU A 264 1.64 -13.69 16.22
N ARG A 265 1.55 -12.49 15.65
CA ARG A 265 2.42 -11.37 15.98
C ARG A 265 1.60 -10.19 16.48
N LEU A 266 2.14 -9.52 17.49
CA LEU A 266 1.66 -8.25 17.98
C LEU A 266 2.36 -7.11 17.23
N THR A 267 1.56 -6.21 16.66
CA THR A 267 2.04 -4.99 16.02
C THR A 267 1.30 -3.80 16.59
N GLN A 268 1.86 -2.61 16.42
CA GLN A 268 1.28 -1.39 16.93
C GLN A 268 0.92 -0.46 15.77
N GLY A 269 -0.28 0.10 15.84
CA GLY A 269 -0.77 1.19 14.99
C GLY A 269 -1.11 2.44 15.82
N ARG A 270 -1.89 3.36 15.24
CA ARG A 270 -2.28 4.61 15.91
C ARG A 270 -3.29 4.39 17.04
N LYS A 271 -2.77 4.25 18.26
CA LYS A 271 -3.55 3.94 19.47
C LYS A 271 -4.35 2.62 19.37
N VAL A 272 -3.75 1.64 18.70
CA VAL A 272 -4.30 0.29 18.54
C VAL A 272 -3.17 -0.73 18.57
N LEU A 273 -3.41 -1.85 19.25
CA LEU A 273 -2.59 -3.05 19.18
C LEU A 273 -3.23 -4.02 18.19
N GLU A 274 -2.48 -4.48 17.20
CA GLU A 274 -2.97 -5.34 16.14
C GLU A 274 -2.31 -6.72 16.20
N ILE A 275 -3.13 -7.75 16.32
CA ILE A 275 -2.73 -9.15 16.37
C ILE A 275 -3.04 -9.77 15.02
N ARG A 276 -2.03 -10.36 14.38
CA ARG A 276 -2.14 -10.93 13.03
C ARG A 276 -1.40 -12.27 12.92
N PRO A 277 -1.82 -13.18 12.04
CA PRO A 277 -1.03 -14.35 11.68
C PRO A 277 0.38 -13.97 11.21
N THR A 278 1.38 -14.77 11.60
CA THR A 278 2.78 -14.65 11.19
C THR A 278 2.97 -15.27 9.81
N ILE A 279 2.30 -14.70 8.81
CA ILE A 279 2.46 -15.05 7.40
C ILE A 279 3.19 -13.94 6.65
N LYS A 280 3.88 -14.29 5.57
CA LYS A 280 4.56 -13.33 4.68
C LYS A 280 3.55 -12.62 3.78
N TRP A 281 2.66 -11.85 4.39
CA TRP A 281 1.61 -11.10 3.73
C TRP A 281 1.45 -9.70 4.33
N ASP A 282 1.26 -8.72 3.45
CA ASP A 282 1.12 -7.29 3.76
C ASP A 282 0.32 -6.58 2.65
N LYS A 283 0.09 -5.27 2.79
CA LYS A 283 -0.65 -4.48 1.78
C LYS A 283 0.09 -4.41 0.44
N GLY A 284 1.41 -4.52 0.43
CA GLY A 284 2.22 -4.62 -0.78
C GLY A 284 1.95 -5.92 -1.54
N LYS A 285 1.90 -7.06 -0.84
CA LYS A 285 1.51 -8.35 -1.43
C LYS A 285 0.07 -8.35 -1.94
N ALA A 286 -0.84 -7.69 -1.24
CA ALA A 286 -2.21 -7.50 -1.70
C ALA A 286 -2.28 -6.67 -3.00
N LEU A 287 -1.47 -5.62 -3.13
CA LEU A 287 -1.33 -4.83 -4.35
C LEU A 287 -0.84 -5.71 -5.51
N GLU A 288 0.23 -6.49 -5.30
CA GLU A 288 0.78 -7.39 -6.33
C GLU A 288 -0.26 -8.42 -6.79
N PHE A 289 -0.93 -9.08 -5.85
CA PHE A 289 -1.99 -10.05 -6.13
C PHE A 289 -3.14 -9.43 -6.94
N LEU A 290 -3.56 -8.21 -6.61
CA LEU A 290 -4.62 -7.51 -7.32
C LEU A 290 -4.19 -7.10 -8.73
N LEU A 291 -2.94 -6.67 -8.93
CA LEU A 291 -2.39 -6.40 -10.26
C LEU A 291 -2.36 -7.68 -11.10
N GLU A 292 -1.91 -8.79 -10.52
CA GLU A 292 -1.93 -10.10 -11.17
C GLU A 292 -3.35 -10.53 -11.55
N SER A 293 -4.29 -10.42 -10.61
CA SER A 293 -5.71 -10.75 -10.83
C SER A 293 -6.39 -9.89 -11.90
N LEU A 294 -5.86 -8.70 -12.18
CA LEU A 294 -6.30 -7.80 -13.25
C LEU A 294 -5.60 -8.09 -14.58
N GLY A 295 -4.67 -9.04 -14.63
CA GLY A 295 -3.89 -9.39 -15.82
C GLY A 295 -2.72 -8.45 -16.09
N TYR A 296 -2.15 -7.85 -15.03
CA TYR A 296 -1.02 -6.92 -15.09
C TYR A 296 0.23 -7.43 -14.36
N ALA A 297 0.34 -8.74 -14.08
CA ALA A 297 1.48 -9.31 -13.34
C ALA A 297 2.85 -8.89 -13.91
N ASN A 298 3.00 -8.96 -15.24
CA ASN A 298 4.25 -8.73 -15.98
C ASN A 298 4.11 -7.66 -17.06
N CYS A 299 3.13 -6.77 -16.92
CA CYS A 299 2.83 -5.79 -17.96
C CYS A 299 3.53 -4.45 -17.69
N THR A 300 4.14 -3.85 -18.71
CA THR A 300 4.74 -2.51 -18.62
C THR A 300 3.75 -1.39 -18.94
N ASP A 301 2.56 -1.76 -19.43
CA ASP A 301 1.47 -0.86 -19.78
C ASP A 301 0.53 -0.56 -18.59
N VAL A 302 0.94 -0.86 -17.36
CA VAL A 302 0.19 -0.54 -16.13
C VAL A 302 0.87 0.61 -15.36
N PHE A 303 0.06 1.41 -14.68
CA PHE A 303 0.52 2.50 -13.84
C PHE A 303 -0.24 2.50 -12.50
N PRO A 304 0.19 1.67 -11.53
CA PRO A 304 -0.48 1.59 -10.24
C PRO A 304 -0.26 2.87 -9.41
N VAL A 305 -1.33 3.36 -8.78
CA VAL A 305 -1.27 4.50 -7.86
C VAL A 305 -1.85 4.04 -6.54
N TYR A 306 -1.04 4.07 -5.48
CA TYR A 306 -1.49 3.77 -4.13
C TYR A 306 -1.57 5.05 -3.31
N ILE A 307 -2.68 5.26 -2.59
CA ILE A 307 -2.85 6.39 -1.67
C ILE A 307 -3.13 5.82 -0.27
N GLY A 308 -2.32 6.21 0.72
CA GLY A 308 -2.44 5.72 2.09
C GLY A 308 -1.82 6.65 3.11
N ASP A 309 -2.18 6.52 4.38
CA ASP A 309 -1.82 7.48 5.43
C ASP A 309 -0.88 6.90 6.49
N ASP A 310 -0.83 5.57 6.65
CA ASP A 310 -0.21 4.92 7.81
C ASP A 310 0.91 3.93 7.47
N ARG A 311 1.60 3.47 8.52
CA ARG A 311 2.80 2.62 8.40
C ARG A 311 2.58 1.36 7.55
N THR A 312 1.38 0.79 7.54
CA THR A 312 1.08 -0.40 6.73
C THR A 312 1.02 -0.13 5.22
N ASP A 313 0.83 1.14 4.82
CA ASP A 313 0.81 1.53 3.42
C ASP A 313 2.23 1.66 2.84
N GLU A 314 3.24 1.79 3.71
CA GLU A 314 4.66 1.77 3.32
C GLU A 314 5.05 0.46 2.61
N ASP A 315 4.42 -0.66 3.00
CA ASP A 315 4.64 -1.95 2.32
C ASP A 315 4.24 -1.86 0.84
N ALA A 316 3.14 -1.18 0.54
CA ALA A 316 2.68 -0.95 -0.83
C ALA A 316 3.54 0.08 -1.56
N PHE A 317 3.91 1.18 -0.90
CA PHE A 317 4.78 2.20 -1.49
C PHE A 317 6.16 1.65 -1.86
N LYS A 318 6.73 0.81 -0.99
CA LYS A 318 8.00 0.12 -1.23
C LYS A 318 7.91 -0.77 -2.48
N VAL A 319 6.86 -1.59 -2.59
CA VAL A 319 6.63 -2.44 -3.78
C VAL A 319 6.58 -1.59 -5.05
N LEU A 320 5.87 -0.46 -5.03
CA LEU A 320 5.79 0.43 -6.20
C LEU A 320 7.13 1.06 -6.57
N ARG A 321 7.90 1.49 -5.57
CA ARG A 321 9.24 2.04 -5.75
C ARG A 321 10.20 1.00 -6.34
N GLU A 322 10.21 -0.23 -5.82
CA GLU A 322 11.06 -1.32 -6.30
C GLU A 322 10.67 -1.78 -7.70
N ARG A 323 9.38 -1.82 -8.03
CA ARG A 323 8.89 -2.12 -9.38
C ARG A 323 9.26 -1.05 -10.41
N GLY A 324 9.51 0.19 -9.98
CA GLY A 324 9.77 1.33 -10.89
C GLY A 324 8.58 1.68 -11.79
N GLN A 325 7.37 1.24 -11.42
CA GLN A 325 6.14 1.44 -12.17
C GLN A 325 5.05 1.96 -11.23
N GLY A 326 4.47 3.12 -11.56
CA GLY A 326 3.50 3.77 -10.69
C GLY A 326 4.16 4.50 -9.53
N PHE A 327 3.37 4.87 -8.52
CA PHE A 327 3.87 5.55 -7.33
C PHE A 327 2.92 5.45 -6.13
N GLY A 328 3.48 5.67 -4.94
CA GLY A 328 2.75 5.92 -3.71
C GLY A 328 2.50 7.41 -3.47
N ILE A 329 1.35 7.73 -2.88
CA ILE A 329 1.02 9.04 -2.31
C ILE A 329 0.75 8.86 -0.81
N LEU A 330 1.57 9.50 0.03
CA LEU A 330 1.35 9.56 1.47
C LEU A 330 0.29 10.62 1.82
N VAL A 331 -0.66 10.28 2.67
CA VAL A 331 -1.60 11.25 3.26
C VAL A 331 -1.11 11.65 4.66
N SER A 332 -0.59 12.86 4.81
CA SER A 332 -0.07 13.35 6.08
C SER A 332 0.08 14.87 6.10
N LYS A 333 -0.36 15.51 7.18
CA LYS A 333 -0.09 16.93 7.45
C LYS A 333 1.34 17.22 7.91
N THR A 334 2.00 16.19 8.42
CA THR A 334 3.34 16.29 9.00
C THR A 334 4.30 15.45 8.17
N PRO A 335 5.55 15.90 7.99
CA PRO A 335 6.61 15.08 7.40
C PRO A 335 6.74 13.72 8.10
N LYS A 336 6.92 12.66 7.31
CA LYS A 336 7.18 11.29 7.78
C LYS A 336 8.19 10.63 6.87
N ASP A 337 9.02 9.74 7.42
CA ASP A 337 9.83 8.86 6.59
C ASP A 337 8.89 7.97 5.76
N THR A 338 9.08 7.94 4.45
CA THR A 338 8.15 7.30 3.52
C THR A 338 8.79 6.89 2.20
N ASN A 339 8.33 5.77 1.65
CA ASN A 339 8.63 5.32 0.30
C ASN A 339 7.72 5.95 -0.75
N ALA A 340 6.69 6.72 -0.36
CA ALA A 340 5.84 7.43 -1.29
C ALA A 340 6.63 8.44 -2.13
N SER A 341 6.20 8.69 -3.36
CA SER A 341 6.82 9.68 -4.26
C SER A 341 6.22 11.06 -4.11
N TYR A 342 4.97 11.13 -3.65
CA TYR A 342 4.20 12.35 -3.48
C TYR A 342 3.48 12.36 -2.15
N SER A 343 2.99 13.52 -1.76
CA SER A 343 2.17 13.69 -0.57
C SER A 343 0.83 14.38 -0.87
N LEU A 344 -0.13 14.17 0.01
CA LEU A 344 -1.36 14.95 0.18
C LEU A 344 -1.54 15.18 1.68
N GLN A 345 -2.17 16.27 2.07
CA GLN A 345 -2.22 16.67 3.48
C GLN A 345 -3.30 15.92 4.27
N GLU A 346 -4.45 15.66 3.66
CA GLU A 346 -5.63 15.12 4.35
C GLU A 346 -6.67 14.56 3.36
N PRO A 347 -7.74 13.86 3.83
CA PRO A 347 -8.77 13.28 2.96
C PRO A 347 -9.45 14.26 1.98
N SER A 348 -9.51 15.55 2.30
CA SER A 348 -10.08 16.58 1.42
C SER A 348 -9.27 16.72 0.13
N GLU A 349 -7.93 16.71 0.23
CA GLU A 349 -7.02 16.77 -0.91
C GLU A 349 -6.98 15.46 -1.70
N VAL A 350 -7.14 14.31 -1.02
CA VAL A 350 -7.37 13.02 -1.69
C VAL A 350 -8.59 13.12 -2.59
N MET A 351 -9.71 13.65 -2.09
CA MET A 351 -10.91 13.86 -2.91
C MET A 351 -10.64 14.78 -4.10
N ALA A 352 -9.92 15.89 -3.89
CA ALA A 352 -9.57 16.83 -4.95
C ALA A 352 -8.72 16.18 -6.04
N PHE A 353 -7.71 15.41 -5.67
CA PHE A 353 -6.84 14.67 -6.58
C PHE A 353 -7.64 13.66 -7.42
N LEU A 354 -8.49 12.85 -6.79
CA LEU A 354 -9.31 11.86 -7.48
C LEU A 354 -10.33 12.52 -8.43
N ARG A 355 -10.92 13.66 -8.05
CA ARG A 355 -11.80 14.45 -8.94
C ARG A 355 -11.05 14.97 -10.16
N ARG A 356 -9.85 15.51 -9.96
CA ARG A 356 -9.00 16.02 -11.04
C ARG A 356 -8.60 14.88 -12.00
N LEU A 357 -8.30 13.70 -11.48
CA LEU A 357 -7.98 12.51 -12.27
C LEU A 357 -9.16 12.04 -13.14
N VAL A 358 -10.37 12.05 -12.58
CA VAL A 358 -11.61 11.77 -13.32
C VAL A 358 -11.81 12.76 -14.46
N GLU A 359 -11.66 14.06 -14.19
CA GLU A 359 -11.88 15.09 -15.20
C GLU A 359 -10.84 15.03 -16.32
N TRP A 360 -9.56 14.86 -15.96
CA TRP A 360 -8.49 14.64 -16.93
C TRP A 360 -8.79 13.47 -17.87
N LYS A 361 -9.24 12.32 -17.33
CA LYS A 361 -9.54 11.16 -18.16
C LYS A 361 -10.74 11.39 -19.09
N LYS A 362 -11.77 12.10 -18.63
CA LYS A 362 -12.91 12.49 -19.48
C LYS A 362 -12.47 13.36 -20.66
N LEU A 363 -11.66 14.38 -20.40
CA LEU A 363 -11.15 15.27 -21.44
C LEU A 363 -10.25 14.52 -22.43
N SER A 364 -9.39 13.62 -21.93
CA SER A 364 -8.54 12.76 -22.73
C SER A 364 -9.37 11.87 -23.69
N LEU A 365 -10.42 11.21 -23.19
CA LEU A 365 -11.32 10.39 -24.01
C LEU A 365 -12.09 11.21 -25.06
N ARG A 366 -12.59 12.39 -24.70
CA ARG A 366 -13.26 13.31 -25.65
C ARG A 366 -12.32 13.75 -26.78
N ARG A 367 -11.06 14.06 -26.44
CA ARG A 367 -10.04 14.43 -27.43
C ARG A 367 -9.71 13.25 -28.36
N GLN A 368 -9.52 12.06 -27.81
CA GLN A 368 -9.29 10.84 -28.61
C GLN A 368 -10.45 10.55 -29.56
N PHE A 369 -11.69 10.67 -29.10
CA PHE A 369 -12.88 10.50 -29.94
C PHE A 369 -12.92 11.49 -31.11
N ARG A 370 -12.69 12.78 -30.84
CA ARG A 370 -12.63 13.82 -31.89
C ARG A 370 -11.53 13.55 -32.93
N ILE A 371 -10.35 13.10 -32.50
CA ILE A 371 -9.23 12.77 -33.40
C ILE A 371 -9.60 11.57 -34.28
N ARG A 372 -10.14 10.49 -33.69
CA ARG A 372 -10.55 9.31 -34.47
C ARG A 372 -11.59 9.64 -35.53
N ARG A 373 -12.61 10.41 -35.16
CA ARG A 373 -13.65 10.84 -36.11
C ARG A 373 -13.08 11.63 -37.30
N ARG A 374 -12.16 12.57 -37.05
CA ARG A 374 -11.49 13.31 -38.14
C ARG A 374 -10.67 12.41 -39.05
N LEU A 375 -9.95 11.43 -38.48
CA LEU A 375 -9.18 10.46 -39.26
C LEU A 375 -10.07 9.54 -40.10
N GLU A 376 -11.24 9.16 -39.58
CA GLU A 376 -12.25 8.39 -40.34
C GLU A 376 -12.86 9.23 -41.47
N GLU A 377 -13.23 10.49 -41.21
CA GLU A 377 -13.72 11.42 -42.23
C GLU A 377 -12.69 11.64 -43.35
N MET A 378 -11.41 11.80 -43.02
CA MET A 378 -10.33 11.93 -44.03
C MET A 378 -10.12 10.65 -44.85
N LYS A 379 -10.30 9.47 -44.26
CA LYS A 379 -10.19 8.18 -44.96
C LYS A 379 -11.35 7.92 -45.91
N MET A 380 -12.52 8.50 -45.66
CA MET A 380 -13.70 8.38 -46.52
C MET A 380 -13.70 9.39 -47.68
N SER A 381 -12.89 10.45 -47.58
CA SER A 381 -12.72 11.47 -48.62
C SER A 381 -11.57 11.18 -49.61
N LEU A 382 -10.81 10.11 -49.36
CA LEU A 382 -9.76 9.56 -50.23
C LEU A 382 -10.31 8.29 -50.89
#